data_AF-A0A7K8X5E5-F1
#
_entry.id   AF-A0A7K8X5E5-F1
#
_cell.length_a   1.000
_cell.length_b   1.000
_cell.length_c   1.000
_cell.angle_alpha   90.00
_cell.angle_beta   90.00
_cell.angle_gamma   90.00
#
_symmetry.space_group_name_H-M   'P 1'
#
loop_
_entity.id
_entity.type
_entity.pdbx_description
1 polymer ?
#
loop_
_entity_poly.entity_id
_entity_poly.type
_entity_poly.pdbx_seq_one_letter_code
_entity_poly.pdbx_strand_id
1 'polypeptide(L)'
;RALSQVLFLTPHLPGCLLRRRLRSHLRELGHLDRALLGTGLAQLSQEELRAACYLRGLNPTRLGTAQCRAWLQQWLSLSCQLQASEASLLAHSMVLLSLNYCQAKD
;
A
#
# COMPACT_ATOMS: atom_id res chain seq x y z
N ARG A 1 11.69 -2.67 -10.78
CA ARG A 1 12.34 -1.35 -10.60
C ARG A 1 11.32 -0.29 -10.20
N ALA A 2 10.27 -0.03 -11.00
CA ALA A 2 9.22 0.94 -10.66
C ALA A 2 8.57 0.72 -9.28
N LEU A 3 8.11 -0.50 -8.98
CA LEU A 3 7.56 -0.85 -7.67
C LEU A 3 8.52 -0.57 -6.50
N SER A 4 9.82 -0.75 -6.73
CA SER A 4 10.83 -0.47 -5.71
C SER A 4 10.96 1.03 -5.42
N GLN A 5 10.80 1.88 -6.44
CA GLN A 5 10.83 3.34 -6.27
C GLN A 5 9.58 3.83 -5.52
N VAL A 6 8.40 3.31 -5.89
CA VAL A 6 7.13 3.62 -5.21
C VAL A 6 7.18 3.27 -3.73
N LEU A 7 7.91 2.21 -3.38
CA LEU A 7 8.07 1.70 -2.01
C LEU A 7 9.35 2.22 -1.33
N PHE A 8 9.96 3.29 -1.84
CA PHE A 8 11.16 3.92 -1.25
C PHE A 8 12.36 2.98 -1.05
N LEU A 9 12.47 1.92 -1.87
CA LEU A 9 13.57 0.96 -1.87
C LEU A 9 14.66 1.37 -2.87
N THR A 10 15.94 1.16 -2.51
CA THR A 10 17.08 1.45 -3.39
C THR A 10 17.03 0.62 -4.68
N PRO A 11 16.82 1.22 -5.86
CA PRO A 11 16.55 0.49 -7.10
C PRO A 11 17.82 0.01 -7.82
N HIS A 12 19.00 0.45 -7.38
CA HIS A 12 20.29 0.17 -8.01
C HIS A 12 20.88 -1.21 -7.67
N LEU A 13 20.15 -2.04 -6.91
CA LEU A 13 20.57 -3.39 -6.55
C LEU A 13 20.35 -4.38 -7.70
N PRO A 14 21.16 -5.46 -7.76
CA PRO A 14 20.90 -6.62 -8.63
C PRO A 14 19.46 -7.14 -8.49
N GLY A 15 18.88 -7.65 -9.59
CA GLY A 15 17.45 -8.01 -9.65
C GLY A 15 17.00 -9.08 -8.65
N CYS A 16 17.86 -10.01 -8.24
CA CYS A 16 17.54 -10.98 -7.19
C CYS A 16 17.43 -10.31 -5.80
N LEU A 17 18.37 -9.42 -5.47
CA LEU A 17 18.38 -8.68 -4.20
C LEU A 17 17.20 -7.70 -4.13
N LEU A 18 16.88 -7.05 -5.25
CA LEU A 18 15.72 -6.17 -5.33
C LEU A 18 14.41 -6.93 -5.09
N ARG A 19 14.26 -8.12 -5.69
CA ARG A 19 13.09 -8.99 -5.46
C ARG A 19 13.00 -9.44 -4.00
N ARG A 20 14.13 -9.81 -3.37
CA ARG A 20 14.17 -10.19 -1.96
C ARG A 20 13.77 -9.02 -1.05
N ARG A 21 14.32 -7.82 -1.27
CA ARG A 21 13.95 -6.61 -0.52
C ARG A 21 12.47 -6.27 -0.67
N LEU A 22 11.97 -6.30 -1.90
CA LEU A 22 10.55 -6.06 -2.18
C LEU A 22 9.66 -7.04 -1.41
N ARG A 23 9.98 -8.34 -1.43
CA ARG A 23 9.24 -9.36 -0.68
C ARG A 23 9.30 -9.14 0.84
N SER A 24 10.46 -8.75 1.38
CA SER A 24 10.58 -8.42 2.81
C SER A 24 9.69 -7.24 3.17
N HIS A 25 9.78 -6.17 2.40
CA HIS A 25 9.02 -4.95 2.63
C HIS A 25 7.50 -5.18 2.54
N LEU A 26 7.05 -5.97 1.57
CA LEU A 26 5.63 -6.33 1.45
C LEU A 26 5.14 -7.20 2.61
N ARG A 27 6.00 -8.02 3.21
CA ARG A 27 5.66 -8.78 4.43
C ARG A 27 5.52 -7.85 5.62
N GLU A 28 6.46 -6.93 5.80
CA GLU A 28 6.39 -5.88 6.84
C GLU A 28 5.09 -5.07 6.69
N LEU A 29 4.77 -4.65 5.47
CA LEU A 29 3.52 -3.94 5.17
C LEU A 29 2.28 -4.78 5.51
N GLY A 30 2.28 -6.07 5.19
CA GLY A 30 1.19 -6.98 5.57
C GLY A 30 1.04 -7.18 7.08
N HIS A 31 2.13 -7.13 7.86
CA HIS A 31 2.04 -7.14 9.32
C HIS A 31 1.43 -5.82 9.85
N LEU A 32 1.84 -4.68 9.29
CA LEU A 32 1.26 -3.38 9.60
C LEU A 32 -0.24 -3.33 9.25
N ASP A 33 -0.64 -3.91 8.13
CA ASP A 33 -2.04 -3.97 7.71
C ASP A 33 -2.91 -4.79 8.67
N ARG A 34 -2.43 -5.95 9.13
CA ARG A 34 -3.17 -6.75 10.12
C ARG A 34 -3.29 -6.03 11.47
N ALA A 35 -2.22 -5.36 11.90
CA ALA A 35 -2.25 -4.55 13.11
C ALA A 35 -3.26 -3.40 12.96
N LEU A 36 -3.25 -2.73 11.81
CA LEU A 36 -4.16 -1.63 11.51
C LEU A 36 -5.63 -2.08 11.41
N LEU A 37 -5.88 -3.27 10.88
CA LEU A 37 -7.22 -3.86 10.86
C LEU A 37 -7.73 -4.11 12.29
N GLY A 38 -6.85 -4.53 13.20
CA GLY A 38 -7.17 -4.76 14.61
C GLY A 38 -7.44 -3.48 15.41
N THR A 39 -6.66 -2.42 15.20
CA THR A 39 -6.88 -1.11 15.85
C THR A 39 -8.05 -0.34 15.25
N GLY A 40 -8.32 -0.56 13.96
CA GLY A 40 -9.46 0.01 13.26
C GLY A 40 -9.21 1.42 12.70
N LEU A 41 -9.65 1.64 11.47
CA LEU A 41 -9.42 2.90 10.75
C LEU A 41 -10.08 4.11 11.42
N ALA A 42 -11.12 3.93 12.23
CA ALA A 42 -11.86 5.02 12.88
C ALA A 42 -10.99 5.82 13.86
N GLN A 43 -9.95 5.19 14.41
CA GLN A 43 -9.05 5.81 15.39
C GLN A 43 -7.97 6.69 14.75
N LEU A 44 -7.77 6.56 13.43
CA LEU A 44 -6.76 7.33 12.70
C LEU A 44 -7.22 8.77 12.48
N SER A 45 -6.33 9.71 12.80
CA SER A 45 -6.41 11.10 12.36
C SER A 45 -6.34 11.21 10.83
N GLN A 46 -6.71 12.39 10.31
CA GLN A 46 -6.62 12.65 8.87
C GLN A 46 -5.17 12.55 8.35
N GLU A 47 -4.19 12.98 9.14
CA GLU A 47 -2.78 12.93 8.77
C GLU A 47 -2.29 11.48 8.72
N GLU A 48 -2.64 10.67 9.72
CA GLU A 48 -2.30 9.24 9.75
C GLU A 48 -2.95 8.46 8.61
N LEU A 49 -4.20 8.77 8.25
CA LEU A 49 -4.85 8.19 7.07
C LEU A 49 -4.08 8.48 5.79
N ARG A 50 -3.66 9.74 5.59
CA ARG A 50 -2.89 10.14 4.42
C ARG A 50 -1.52 9.49 4.39
N ALA A 51 -0.82 9.45 5.52
CA ALA A 51 0.46 8.77 5.65
C ALA A 51 0.34 7.26 5.37
N ALA A 52 -0.71 6.62 5.90
CA ALA A 52 -0.98 5.21 5.66
C ALA A 52 -1.25 4.90 4.18
N CYS A 53 -2.03 5.75 3.50
CA CYS A 53 -2.24 5.65 2.05
C CYS A 53 -0.94 5.81 1.26
N TYR A 54 -0.15 6.83 1.62
CA TYR A 54 1.13 7.14 0.97
C TYR A 54 2.15 6.01 1.07
N LEU A 55 2.30 5.42 2.26
CA LEU A 55 3.17 4.27 2.49
C LEU A 55 2.82 3.07 1.58
N ARG A 56 1.55 2.96 1.20
CA ARG A 56 1.01 1.88 0.37
C ARG A 56 0.88 2.28 -1.11
N GLY A 57 1.56 3.35 -1.52
CA GLY A 57 1.70 3.74 -2.93
C GLY A 57 0.59 4.65 -3.49
N LEU A 58 -0.40 5.04 -2.68
CA LEU A 58 -1.40 6.02 -3.10
C LEU A 58 -0.92 7.44 -2.81
N ASN A 59 -0.97 8.35 -3.78
CA ASN A 59 -0.71 9.76 -3.51
C ASN A 59 -1.99 10.48 -3.00
N PRO A 60 -2.07 10.87 -1.72
CA PRO A 60 -3.29 11.43 -1.14
C PRO A 60 -3.44 12.95 -1.33
N THR A 61 -2.51 13.63 -2.01
CA THR A 61 -2.52 15.10 -2.14
C THR A 61 -3.80 15.63 -2.77
N ARG A 62 -4.39 14.88 -3.71
CA ARG A 62 -5.63 15.26 -4.41
C ARG A 62 -6.87 14.57 -3.86
N LEU A 63 -6.73 13.71 -2.87
CA LEU A 63 -7.83 12.92 -2.32
C LEU A 63 -8.37 13.54 -1.03
N GLY A 64 -9.70 13.53 -0.90
CA GLY A 64 -10.37 13.86 0.35
C GLY A 64 -10.18 12.77 1.41
N THR A 65 -10.43 13.10 2.67
CA THR A 65 -10.31 12.15 3.81
C THR A 65 -11.19 10.92 3.62
N ALA A 66 -12.42 11.09 3.12
CA ALA A 66 -13.34 9.99 2.86
C ALA A 66 -12.82 9.04 1.77
N GLN A 67 -12.24 9.58 0.70
CA GLN A 67 -11.63 8.78 -0.38
C GLN A 67 -10.40 8.02 0.11
N CYS A 68 -9.53 8.67 0.90
CA CYS A 68 -8.37 8.00 1.53
C CYS A 68 -8.83 6.84 2.42
N ARG A 69 -9.86 7.06 3.24
CA ARG A 69 -10.44 6.03 4.11
C ARG A 69 -11.03 4.87 3.30
N ALA A 70 -11.81 5.16 2.26
CA ALA A 70 -12.40 4.15 1.39
C ALA A 70 -11.32 3.31 0.68
N TRP A 71 -10.30 3.97 0.14
CA TRP A 71 -9.16 3.31 -0.49
C TRP A 71 -8.43 2.40 0.50
N LEU A 72 -8.14 2.91 1.71
CA LEU A 72 -7.40 2.14 2.71
C LEU A 72 -8.21 0.94 3.21
N GLN A 73 -9.53 1.08 3.31
CA GLN A 73 -10.41 -0.03 3.64
C GLN A 73 -10.42 -1.11 2.55
N GLN A 74 -10.48 -0.73 1.27
CA GLN A 74 -10.35 -1.67 0.16
C GLN A 74 -8.97 -2.34 0.16
N TRP A 75 -7.91 -1.56 0.38
CA TRP A 75 -6.56 -2.08 0.49
C TRP A 75 -6.45 -3.14 1.59
N LEU A 76 -6.90 -2.84 2.81
CA LEU A 76 -6.84 -3.78 3.93
C LEU A 76 -7.65 -5.05 3.69
N SER A 77 -8.81 -4.94 3.03
CA SER A 77 -9.63 -6.10 2.68
C SER A 77 -8.88 -7.08 1.77
N LEU A 78 -8.02 -6.56 0.89
CA LEU A 78 -7.21 -7.36 -0.02
C LEU A 78 -5.90 -7.83 0.64
N SER A 79 -5.15 -6.91 1.26
CA SER A 79 -3.80 -7.21 1.75
C SER A 79 -3.80 -8.18 2.93
N CYS A 80 -4.85 -8.17 3.76
CA CYS A 80 -4.97 -9.10 4.89
C CYS A 80 -5.38 -10.52 4.47
N GLN A 81 -5.99 -10.69 3.30
CA GLN A 81 -6.41 -12.01 2.78
C GLN A 81 -5.27 -12.73 2.05
N LEU A 82 -4.29 -12.00 1.53
CA LEU A 82 -3.19 -12.56 0.76
C LEU A 82 -2.13 -13.24 1.62
N GLN A 83 -1.62 -14.36 1.11
CA GLN A 83 -0.53 -15.13 1.74
C GLN A 83 0.84 -14.56 1.38
N ALA A 84 1.86 -14.91 2.17
CA ALA A 84 3.24 -14.46 1.93
C ALA A 84 3.83 -14.98 0.60
N SER A 85 3.30 -16.08 0.06
CA SER A 85 3.62 -16.62 -1.27
C SER A 85 3.11 -15.72 -2.40
N GLU A 86 2.08 -14.91 -2.14
CA GLU A 86 1.38 -14.07 -3.11
C GLU A 86 1.87 -12.62 -3.10
N ALA A 87 3.07 -12.36 -2.56
CA ALA A 87 3.64 -11.02 -2.48
C ALA A 87 3.67 -10.28 -3.83
N SER A 88 3.85 -11.00 -4.94
CA SER A 88 3.77 -10.39 -6.27
C SER A 88 2.37 -9.84 -6.56
N LEU A 89 1.31 -10.57 -6.23
CA LEU A 89 -0.07 -10.11 -6.43
C LEU A 89 -0.36 -8.86 -5.57
N LEU A 90 0.09 -8.87 -4.31
CA LEU A 90 -0.02 -7.70 -3.42
C LEU A 90 0.64 -6.47 -4.03
N ALA A 91 1.86 -6.61 -4.57
CA ALA A 91 2.61 -5.52 -5.17
C ALA A 91 1.90 -4.92 -6.41
N HIS A 92 1.33 -5.77 -7.27
CA HIS A 92 0.58 -5.30 -8.44
C HIS A 92 -0.76 -4.68 -8.04
N SER A 93 -1.40 -5.24 -7.02
CA SER A 93 -2.67 -4.72 -6.49
C SER A 93 -2.53 -3.30 -5.94
N MET A 94 -1.39 -2.95 -5.33
CA MET A 94 -1.12 -1.57 -4.93
C MET A 94 -1.31 -0.60 -6.10
N VAL A 95 -0.73 -0.95 -7.26
CA VAL A 95 -0.79 -0.11 -8.46
C VAL A 95 -2.21 -0.08 -9.00
N LEU A 96 -2.83 -1.24 -9.21
CA LEU A 96 -4.18 -1.35 -9.77
C LEU A 96 -5.22 -0.61 -8.92
N LEU A 97 -5.17 -0.78 -7.59
CA LEU A 97 -6.09 -0.11 -6.68
C LEU A 97 -5.86 1.40 -6.65
N SER A 98 -4.60 1.85 -6.70
CA SER A 98 -4.27 3.27 -6.72
C SER A 98 -4.75 3.97 -8.01
N LEU A 99 -4.68 3.28 -9.16
CA LEU A 99 -5.16 3.82 -10.44
C LEU A 99 -6.66 4.17 -10.40
N ASN A 100 -7.47 3.37 -9.69
CA ASN A 100 -8.91 3.61 -9.54
C ASN A 100 -9.23 4.95 -8.84
N TYR A 101 -8.28 5.46 -8.04
CA TYR A 101 -8.44 6.70 -7.28
C TYR A 101 -7.64 7.86 -7.88
N CYS A 102 -6.65 7.58 -8.75
CA CYS A 102 -5.97 8.61 -9.53
C CYS A 102 -6.81 9.09 -10.73
N GLN A 103 -7.70 8.25 -11.26
CA GLN A 103 -8.54 8.55 -12.42
C GLN A 103 -9.92 9.12 -12.08
N ALA A 104 -10.26 9.27 -10.80
CA ALA A 104 -11.47 9.96 -10.38
C ALA A 104 -11.32 11.48 -10.63
N LYS A 105 -11.43 11.87 -11.90
CA LYS A 105 -11.74 13.22 -12.35
C LYS A 105 -13.24 13.26 -12.65
N ASP A 106 -13.89 14.21 -12.00
CA ASP A 106 -15.08 15.00 -12.40
C ASP A 106 -15.86 14.54 -13.64
#